data_AF-A0A6N2LD97-F1
#
_entry.id   AF-A0A6N2LD97-F1
#
_cell.length_a   1.000
_cell.length_b   1.000
_cell.length_c   1.000
_cell.angle_alpha   90.00
_cell.angle_beta   90.00
_cell.angle_gamma   90.00
#
_symmetry.space_group_name_H-M   'P 1'
#
loop_
_entity.id
_entity.type
_entity.pdbx_description
1 polymer ?
#
loop_
_entity_poly.entity_id
_entity_poly.type
_entity_poly.pdbx_seq_one_letter_code
_entity_poly.pdbx_strand_id
1 'polypeptide(L)'
;MQERHSEEYCAMYDICGAREDGKVLNCPFGSPSVKPDDLLSQKIQSLCPTITGNVCCSEAQFDTLRSQVQQAIPFMVGCPACLRNFLNLFCELTCSPHQSTFINVTTTAKVRGNLTVSGIDFYASDAFGEGLYESCKDVKFGTMNTRALNFIGAGAQNFTVVCIYWQTSLA
;
A
#
# COMPACT_ATOMS: atom_id res chain seq x y z
N MET A 1 -21.50 -10.84 -1.01
CA MET A 1 -21.32 -9.37 -0.83
C MET A 1 -21.21 -8.79 -2.22
N GLN A 2 -21.96 -7.74 -2.53
CA GLN A 2 -21.90 -7.14 -3.87
C GLN A 2 -20.68 -6.23 -3.92
N GLU A 3 -19.72 -6.56 -4.78
CA GLU A 3 -18.55 -5.74 -5.02
C GLU A 3 -18.99 -4.41 -5.65
N ARG A 4 -18.58 -3.31 -5.03
CA ARG A 4 -18.87 -1.96 -5.50
C ARG A 4 -17.55 -1.27 -5.79
N HIS A 5 -17.34 -0.93 -7.05
CA HIS A 5 -16.19 -0.18 -7.54
C HIS A 5 -16.67 1.22 -7.91
N SER A 6 -16.42 2.19 -7.04
CA SER A 6 -16.79 3.58 -7.29
C SER A 6 -15.85 4.53 -6.55
N GLU A 7 -15.87 5.80 -6.95
CA GLU A 7 -15.25 6.85 -6.15
C GLU A 7 -15.85 6.89 -4.74
N GLU A 8 -15.07 7.37 -3.75
CA GLU A 8 -15.47 7.47 -2.34
C GLU A 8 -15.91 6.12 -1.74
N TYR A 9 -15.28 5.04 -2.17
CA TYR A 9 -15.60 3.68 -1.72
C TYR A 9 -14.35 2.81 -1.62
N CYS A 10 -14.27 2.06 -0.52
CA CYS A 10 -13.18 1.20 -0.11
C CYS A 10 -13.44 -0.25 -0.52
N ALA A 11 -12.39 -0.95 -0.93
CA ALA A 11 -12.44 -2.40 -1.16
C ALA A 11 -12.40 -3.16 0.18
N MET A 12 -11.68 -2.61 1.15
CA MET A 12 -11.47 -3.15 2.48
C MET A 12 -11.31 -2.00 3.48
N TYR A 13 -11.72 -2.20 4.73
CA TYR A 13 -11.64 -1.16 5.76
C TYR A 13 -11.46 -1.77 7.14
N ASP A 14 -10.56 -1.19 7.94
CA ASP A 14 -10.17 -1.62 9.28
C ASP A 14 -9.46 -3.00 9.35
N ILE A 15 -9.00 -3.36 10.56
CA ILE A 15 -8.25 -4.59 10.85
C ILE A 15 -9.16 -5.62 11.53
N CYS A 16 -9.22 -6.83 10.97
CA CYS A 16 -10.06 -7.92 11.50
C CYS A 16 -9.27 -9.10 12.09
N GLY A 17 -7.95 -9.14 11.92
CA GLY A 17 -7.15 -10.22 12.47
C GLY A 17 -5.66 -9.98 12.39
N ALA A 18 -4.89 -10.96 12.83
CA ALA A 18 -3.43 -10.99 12.71
C ALA A 18 -2.93 -12.42 12.48
N ARG A 19 -1.93 -12.54 11.62
CA ARG A 19 -1.18 -13.78 11.34
C ARG A 19 -0.31 -14.17 12.54
N GLU A 20 0.26 -15.37 12.50
CA GLU A 20 1.17 -15.86 13.55
C GLU A 20 2.44 -15.01 13.70
N ASP A 21 2.91 -14.40 12.61
CA ASP A 21 4.05 -13.49 12.58
C ASP A 21 3.72 -12.07 13.08
N GLY A 22 2.49 -11.85 13.56
CA GLY A 22 2.02 -10.56 14.08
C GLY A 22 1.56 -9.57 13.00
N LYS A 23 1.65 -9.92 11.70
CA LYS A 23 1.13 -9.06 10.64
C LYS A 23 -0.40 -9.02 10.68
N VAL A 24 -0.93 -7.81 10.82
CA VAL A 24 -2.38 -7.56 10.84
C VAL A 24 -3.00 -7.79 9.46
N LEU A 25 -4.28 -8.13 9.45
CA LEU A 25 -5.06 -8.44 8.26
C LEU A 25 -6.31 -7.56 8.21
N ASN A 26 -6.59 -6.99 7.04
CA ASN A 26 -7.74 -6.12 6.83
C ASN A 26 -9.05 -6.91 6.88
N CYS A 27 -10.14 -6.22 7.23
CA CYS A 27 -11.49 -6.75 7.06
C CYS A 27 -11.87 -6.77 5.56
N PRO A 28 -12.55 -7.81 5.07
CA PRO A 28 -12.88 -7.95 3.65
C PRO A 28 -14.15 -7.19 3.24
N PHE A 29 -14.64 -6.30 4.09
CA PHE A 29 -15.90 -5.58 3.86
C PHE A 29 -15.60 -4.20 3.32
N GLY A 30 -16.07 -3.94 2.09
CA GLY A 30 -16.02 -2.60 1.52
C GLY A 30 -16.98 -1.65 2.24
N SER A 31 -16.62 -0.39 2.28
CA SER A 31 -17.36 0.69 2.93
C SER A 31 -17.25 1.98 2.12
N PRO A 32 -18.13 2.97 2.33
CA PRO A 32 -17.81 4.33 1.92
C PRO A 32 -16.48 4.78 2.54
N SER A 33 -15.74 5.63 1.83
CA SER A 33 -14.61 6.36 2.40
C SER A 33 -15.11 7.23 3.57
N VAL A 34 -14.24 7.45 4.57
CA VAL A 34 -14.61 8.20 5.77
C VAL A 34 -13.77 9.43 5.93
N LYS A 35 -14.36 10.51 6.44
CA LYS A 35 -13.60 11.69 6.83
C LYS A 35 -12.76 11.35 8.07
N PRO A 36 -11.42 11.42 8.01
CA PRO A 36 -10.59 11.22 9.19
C PRO A 36 -10.76 12.37 10.18
N ASP A 37 -10.50 12.11 11.46
CA ASP A 37 -10.36 13.18 12.45
C ASP A 37 -9.11 14.03 12.19
N ASP A 38 -8.99 15.16 12.89
CA ASP A 38 -7.91 16.12 12.65
C ASP A 38 -6.52 15.52 12.94
N LEU A 39 -6.41 14.59 13.91
CA LEU A 39 -5.15 13.97 14.29
C LEU A 39 -4.70 12.97 13.21
N LEU A 40 -5.60 12.09 12.79
CA LEU A 40 -5.36 11.13 11.72
C LEU A 40 -5.11 11.85 10.39
N SER A 41 -5.85 12.92 10.10
CA SER A 41 -5.63 13.74 8.91
C SER A 41 -4.20 14.30 8.87
N GLN A 42 -3.70 14.84 9.98
CA GLN A 42 -2.32 15.33 10.08
C GLN A 42 -1.29 14.21 9.92
N LYS A 43 -1.52 13.05 10.56
CA LYS A 43 -0.68 11.86 10.39
C LYS A 43 -0.60 11.45 8.91
N ILE A 44 -1.74 11.35 8.23
CA ILE A 44 -1.83 10.98 6.81
C ILE A 44 -1.08 12.01 5.96
N GLN A 45 -1.30 13.31 6.16
CA GLN A 45 -0.59 14.35 5.40
C GLN A 45 0.94 14.28 5.58
N SER A 46 1.43 13.88 6.75
CA SER A 46 2.87 13.79 7.00
C SER A 46 3.58 12.72 6.17
N LEU A 47 2.90 11.61 5.84
CA LEU A 47 3.46 10.48 5.10
C LEU A 47 2.96 10.41 3.65
N CYS A 48 1.67 10.71 3.46
CA CYS A 48 0.89 10.55 2.24
C CYS A 48 0.25 11.88 1.78
N PRO A 49 1.00 12.97 1.50
CA PRO A 49 0.37 14.26 1.18
C PRO A 49 -0.35 14.33 -0.18
N THR A 50 -0.38 13.26 -0.96
CA THR A 50 -1.29 13.17 -2.12
C THR A 50 -2.71 12.77 -1.73
N ILE A 51 -2.88 12.10 -0.57
CA ILE A 51 -4.18 11.68 -0.06
C ILE A 51 -4.82 12.87 0.64
N THR A 52 -5.99 13.31 0.17
CA THR A 52 -6.73 14.45 0.75
C THR A 52 -8.20 14.10 0.88
N GLY A 53 -8.89 14.73 1.84
CA GLY A 53 -10.32 14.49 2.06
C GLY A 53 -10.61 13.20 2.82
N ASN A 54 -11.57 12.42 2.33
CA ASN A 54 -11.93 11.13 2.92
C ASN A 54 -10.86 10.07 2.64
N VAL A 55 -10.85 9.00 3.44
CA VAL A 55 -9.84 7.95 3.38
C VAL A 55 -10.45 6.56 3.59
N CYS A 56 -9.75 5.55 3.08
CA CYS A 56 -10.10 4.13 3.24
C CYS A 56 -9.24 3.39 4.26
N CYS A 57 -8.68 4.12 5.23
CA CYS A 57 -7.87 3.54 6.29
C CYS A 57 -8.29 4.04 7.68
N SER A 58 -8.36 3.12 8.64
CA SER A 58 -8.42 3.45 10.06
C SER A 58 -7.05 3.92 10.57
N GLU A 59 -7.01 4.54 11.74
CA GLU A 59 -5.74 4.94 12.37
C GLU A 59 -4.78 3.76 12.54
N ALA A 60 -5.30 2.59 12.92
CA ALA A 60 -4.51 1.38 13.08
C ALA A 60 -3.93 0.87 11.74
N GLN A 61 -4.69 0.97 10.64
CA GLN A 61 -4.19 0.67 9.30
C GLN A 61 -3.09 1.65 8.86
N PHE A 62 -3.27 2.94 9.14
CA PHE A 62 -2.27 3.95 8.84
C PHE A 62 -0.97 3.76 9.63
N ASP A 63 -1.08 3.49 10.95
CA ASP A 63 0.10 3.25 11.78
C ASP A 63 0.84 1.97 11.36
N THR A 64 0.11 0.96 10.89
CA THR A 64 0.68 -0.25 10.26
C THR A 64 1.45 0.10 8.98
N LEU A 65 0.81 0.84 8.07
CA LEU A 65 1.43 1.33 6.84
C LEU A 65 2.74 2.06 7.15
N ARG A 66 2.69 3.02 8.07
CA ARG A 66 3.83 3.82 8.50
C ARG A 66 4.99 2.95 8.98
N SER A 67 4.71 1.99 9.87
CA SER A 67 5.73 1.07 10.41
C SER A 67 6.37 0.20 9.32
N GLN A 68 5.58 -0.27 8.36
CA GLN A 68 6.07 -1.09 7.25
C GLN A 68 6.95 -0.29 6.28
N VAL A 69 6.50 0.88 5.84
CA VAL A 69 7.29 1.69 4.90
C VAL A 69 8.56 2.24 5.53
N GLN A 70 8.54 2.56 6.83
CA GLN A 70 9.72 3.04 7.57
C GLN A 70 10.90 2.08 7.51
N GLN A 71 10.65 0.77 7.48
CA GLN A 71 11.70 -0.25 7.33
C GLN A 71 12.35 -0.22 5.93
N ALA A 72 11.63 0.25 4.92
CA ALA A 72 12.12 0.35 3.54
C ALA A 72 12.81 1.68 3.22
N ILE A 73 12.52 2.76 3.97
CA ILE A 73 13.07 4.11 3.72
C ILE A 73 14.60 4.13 3.55
N PRO A 74 15.41 3.44 4.39
CA PRO A 74 16.87 3.50 4.27
C PRO A 74 17.42 3.08 2.91
N PHE A 75 16.69 2.23 2.17
CA PHE A 75 17.11 1.79 0.84
C PHE A 75 16.93 2.86 -0.23
N MET A 76 16.06 3.85 0.00
CA MET A 76 15.64 4.85 -0.98
C MET A 76 15.98 6.29 -0.58
N VAL A 77 16.49 6.52 0.63
CA VAL A 77 16.77 7.87 1.16
C VAL A 77 17.73 8.69 0.29
N GLY A 78 18.58 8.03 -0.51
CA GLY A 78 19.46 8.70 -1.47
C GLY A 78 18.75 9.32 -2.68
N CYS A 79 17.47 9.03 -2.90
CA CYS A 79 16.67 9.57 -4.00
C CYS A 79 15.24 9.90 -3.53
N PRO A 80 14.93 11.18 -3.26
CA PRO A 80 13.61 11.60 -2.81
C PRO A 80 12.47 11.23 -3.76
N ALA A 81 12.71 11.21 -5.08
CA ALA A 81 11.68 10.84 -6.06
C ALA A 81 11.29 9.36 -5.96
N CYS A 82 12.28 8.45 -5.87
CA CYS A 82 12.02 7.03 -5.65
C CYS A 82 11.25 6.79 -4.36
N LEU A 83 11.73 7.38 -3.26
CA LEU A 83 11.06 7.28 -1.98
C LEU A 83 9.62 7.80 -2.07
N ARG A 84 9.39 8.92 -2.75
CA ARG A 84 8.05 9.49 -2.89
C ARG A 84 7.11 8.58 -3.69
N ASN A 85 7.56 8.06 -4.82
CA ASN A 85 6.74 7.17 -5.65
C ASN A 85 6.42 5.85 -4.92
N PHE A 86 7.41 5.30 -4.20
CA PHE A 86 7.20 4.13 -3.34
C PHE A 86 6.15 4.40 -2.27
N LEU A 87 6.28 5.50 -1.51
CA LEU A 87 5.31 5.86 -0.48
C LEU A 87 3.92 6.07 -1.08
N ASN A 88 3.83 6.80 -2.20
CA ASN A 88 2.56 7.06 -2.88
C ASN A 88 1.83 5.76 -3.22
N LEU A 89 2.52 4.71 -3.70
CA LEU A 89 1.85 3.43 -3.96
C LEU A 89 1.16 2.89 -2.71
N PHE A 90 1.90 2.72 -1.61
CA PHE A 90 1.33 2.10 -0.42
C PHE A 90 0.29 3.01 0.26
N CYS A 91 0.43 4.33 0.13
CA CYS A 91 -0.59 5.29 0.53
C CYS A 91 -1.88 5.12 -0.28
N GLU A 92 -1.79 5.00 -1.62
CA GLU A 92 -2.98 4.77 -2.46
C GLU A 92 -3.62 3.42 -2.12
N LEU A 93 -2.82 2.35 -2.03
CA LEU A 93 -3.33 1.02 -1.74
C LEU A 93 -4.05 0.93 -0.38
N THR A 94 -3.58 1.70 0.60
CA THR A 94 -4.12 1.63 1.97
C THR A 94 -5.21 2.65 2.23
N CYS A 95 -5.02 3.91 1.81
CA CYS A 95 -5.81 5.05 2.30
C CYS A 95 -6.58 5.79 1.20
N SER A 96 -6.41 5.47 -0.10
CA SER A 96 -7.10 6.19 -1.17
C SER A 96 -8.62 6.19 -0.97
N PRO A 97 -9.32 7.34 -1.08
CA PRO A 97 -10.78 7.37 -1.01
C PRO A 97 -11.45 6.60 -2.14
N HIS A 98 -10.72 6.32 -3.23
CA HIS A 98 -11.22 5.59 -4.39
C HIS A 98 -10.65 4.16 -4.48
N GLN A 99 -10.17 3.60 -3.35
CA GLN A 99 -9.49 2.30 -3.30
C GLN A 99 -10.22 1.19 -4.06
N SER A 100 -11.55 1.13 -3.98
CA SER A 100 -12.33 0.11 -4.69
C SER A 100 -12.21 0.18 -6.21
N THR A 101 -11.85 1.31 -6.81
CA THR A 101 -11.74 1.44 -8.27
C THR A 101 -10.53 0.70 -8.86
N PHE A 102 -9.54 0.38 -8.02
CA PHE A 102 -8.31 -0.27 -8.45
C PHE A 102 -7.85 -1.41 -7.54
N ILE A 103 -8.65 -1.81 -6.53
CA ILE A 103 -8.39 -2.99 -5.70
C ILE A 103 -9.61 -3.92 -5.69
N ASN A 104 -9.36 -5.21 -5.91
CA ASN A 104 -10.31 -6.29 -5.74
C ASN A 104 -9.85 -7.24 -4.63
N VAL A 105 -10.73 -7.56 -3.68
CA VAL A 105 -10.47 -8.61 -2.69
C VAL A 105 -10.75 -9.97 -3.35
N THR A 106 -9.71 -10.74 -3.63
CA THR A 106 -9.83 -11.99 -4.39
C THR A 106 -10.10 -13.19 -3.49
N THR A 107 -9.51 -13.20 -2.30
CA THR A 107 -9.68 -14.30 -1.35
C THR A 107 -9.81 -13.79 0.08
N THR A 108 -10.58 -14.54 0.86
CA THR A 108 -10.76 -14.30 2.30
C THR A 108 -10.48 -15.57 3.08
N ALA A 109 -9.89 -15.44 4.25
CA ALA A 109 -9.64 -16.55 5.17
C ALA A 109 -10.28 -16.27 6.53
N LYS A 110 -10.55 -17.32 7.31
CA LYS A 110 -10.91 -17.17 8.73
C LYS A 110 -9.66 -17.27 9.59
N VAL A 111 -9.32 -16.20 10.29
CA VAL A 111 -8.18 -16.15 11.21
C VAL A 111 -8.72 -15.87 12.61
N ARG A 112 -8.49 -16.83 13.53
CA ARG A 112 -8.97 -16.76 14.93
C ARG A 112 -10.48 -16.45 15.06
N GLY A 113 -11.28 -16.95 14.12
CA GLY A 113 -12.74 -16.78 14.10
C GLY A 113 -13.24 -15.57 13.30
N ASN A 114 -12.39 -14.61 12.95
CA ASN A 114 -12.76 -13.44 12.14
C ASN A 114 -12.47 -13.69 10.65
N LEU A 115 -13.33 -13.16 9.78
CA LEU A 115 -13.10 -13.17 8.35
C LEU A 115 -12.13 -12.04 7.99
N THR A 116 -11.05 -12.36 7.28
CA THR A 116 -9.98 -11.44 6.92
C THR A 116 -9.65 -11.55 5.44
N VAL A 117 -9.12 -10.47 4.86
CA VAL A 117 -8.52 -10.49 3.52
C VAL A 117 -7.29 -11.39 3.53
N SER A 118 -7.18 -12.28 2.54
CA SER A 118 -6.02 -13.17 2.33
C SER A 118 -5.42 -13.08 0.93
N GLY A 119 -5.93 -12.16 0.11
CA GLY A 119 -5.45 -11.90 -1.23
C GLY A 119 -6.22 -10.76 -1.86
N ILE A 120 -5.48 -9.90 -2.55
CA ILE A 120 -6.03 -8.81 -3.34
C ILE A 120 -5.40 -8.81 -4.73
N ASP A 121 -6.15 -8.32 -5.70
CA ASP A 121 -5.59 -7.80 -6.94
C ASP A 121 -5.62 -6.29 -6.87
N PHE A 122 -4.53 -5.64 -7.29
CA PHE A 122 -4.52 -4.20 -7.51
C PHE A 122 -4.12 -3.89 -8.95
N TYR A 123 -4.69 -2.83 -9.49
CA TYR A 123 -4.50 -2.41 -10.87
C TYR A 123 -3.81 -1.04 -10.88
N ALA A 124 -2.57 -1.00 -11.38
CA ALA A 124 -1.83 0.24 -11.56
C ALA A 124 -1.78 0.60 -13.05
N SER A 125 -1.80 1.90 -13.36
CA SER A 125 -1.56 2.35 -14.73
C SER A 125 -0.10 2.16 -15.12
N ASP A 126 0.17 1.95 -16.41
CA ASP A 126 1.53 1.85 -16.93
C ASP A 126 2.36 3.09 -16.57
N ALA A 127 1.77 4.28 -16.68
CA ALA A 127 2.42 5.53 -16.30
C ALA A 127 2.84 5.56 -14.82
N PHE A 128 2.01 5.03 -13.91
CA PHE A 128 2.36 4.93 -12.50
C PHE A 128 3.52 3.95 -12.28
N GLY A 129 3.43 2.76 -12.89
CA GLY A 129 4.46 1.73 -12.80
C GLY A 129 5.81 2.21 -13.37
N GLU A 130 5.80 2.78 -14.56
CA GLU A 130 6.98 3.36 -15.21
C GLU A 130 7.60 4.47 -14.38
N GLY A 131 6.80 5.44 -13.91
CA GLY A 131 7.30 6.55 -13.10
C GLY A 131 7.99 6.08 -11.82
N LEU A 132 7.43 5.07 -11.17
CA LEU A 132 8.06 4.43 -10.02
C LEU A 132 9.37 3.73 -10.39
N TYR A 133 9.37 2.84 -11.38
CA TYR A 133 10.57 2.09 -11.78
C TYR A 133 11.70 3.02 -12.19
N GLU A 134 11.39 3.99 -13.06
CA GLU A 134 12.35 4.97 -13.58
C GLU A 134 12.94 5.83 -12.46
N SER A 135 12.13 6.20 -11.45
CA SER A 135 12.64 6.95 -10.30
C SER A 135 13.60 6.14 -9.41
N CYS A 136 13.54 4.81 -9.45
CA CYS A 136 14.26 3.92 -8.54
C CYS A 136 15.41 3.10 -9.19
N LYS A 137 15.43 2.95 -10.53
CA LYS A 137 16.32 2.00 -11.23
C LYS A 137 17.82 2.21 -10.99
N ASP A 138 18.24 3.46 -10.80
CA ASP A 138 19.65 3.84 -10.59
C ASP A 138 19.97 4.14 -9.12
N VAL A 139 18.98 4.03 -8.23
CA VAL A 139 19.16 4.30 -6.80
C VAL A 139 19.97 3.19 -6.15
N LYS A 140 21.05 3.58 -5.47
CA LYS A 140 21.93 2.65 -4.75
C LYS A 140 21.76 2.79 -3.25
N PHE A 141 21.71 1.66 -2.56
CA PHE A 141 21.87 1.62 -1.11
C PHE A 141 23.36 1.79 -0.77
N GLY A 142 23.69 2.97 -0.25
CA GLY A 142 25.08 3.47 -0.17
C GLY A 142 26.05 2.57 0.59
N THR A 143 25.60 1.84 1.61
CA THR A 143 26.46 0.97 2.43
C THR A 143 26.89 -0.32 1.73
N MET A 144 26.11 -0.80 0.75
CA MET A 144 26.36 -2.09 0.06
C MET A 144 26.68 -1.93 -1.42
N ASN A 145 26.58 -0.72 -1.99
CA ASN A 145 26.69 -0.46 -3.44
C ASN A 145 25.72 -1.32 -4.28
N THR A 146 24.60 -1.73 -3.68
CA THR A 146 23.55 -2.54 -4.30
C THR A 146 22.37 -1.67 -4.70
N ARG A 147 21.66 -2.00 -5.78
CA ARG A 147 20.45 -1.25 -6.20
C ARG A 147 19.34 -1.39 -5.17
N ALA A 148 18.63 -0.28 -4.90
CA ALA A 148 17.50 -0.25 -3.97
C ALA A 148 16.40 -1.25 -4.38
N LEU A 149 16.14 -1.37 -5.68
CA LEU A 149 15.17 -2.33 -6.25
C LEU A 149 15.46 -3.79 -5.88
N ASN A 150 16.69 -4.16 -5.51
CA ASN A 150 16.99 -5.52 -5.04
C ASN A 150 16.31 -5.83 -3.71
N PHE A 151 16.07 -4.81 -2.87
CA PHE A 151 15.43 -4.96 -1.56
C PHE A 151 13.91 -4.75 -1.64
N ILE A 152 13.46 -3.78 -2.42
CA ILE A 152 12.05 -3.37 -2.45
C ILE A 152 11.26 -3.97 -3.61
N GLY A 153 11.92 -4.49 -4.65
CA GLY A 153 11.31 -4.99 -5.88
C GLY A 153 11.92 -6.29 -6.38
N ALA A 154 12.56 -7.07 -5.50
CA ALA A 154 13.25 -8.33 -5.80
C ALA A 154 14.17 -8.30 -7.03
N GLY A 155 14.81 -7.16 -7.30
CA GLY A 155 15.76 -7.01 -8.43
C GLY A 155 15.09 -6.87 -9.79
N ALA A 156 13.83 -6.45 -9.82
CA ALA A 156 13.06 -6.20 -11.03
C ALA A 156 13.82 -5.35 -12.07
N GLN A 157 13.73 -5.77 -13.33
CA GLN A 157 14.38 -5.12 -14.47
C GLN A 157 13.45 -4.17 -15.25
N ASN A 158 12.15 -4.16 -14.91
CA ASN A 158 11.15 -3.26 -15.46
C ASN A 158 9.97 -3.11 -14.48
N PHE A 159 9.05 -2.18 -14.75
CA PHE A 159 7.92 -1.93 -13.86
C PHE A 159 6.95 -3.11 -13.74
N THR A 160 6.75 -3.89 -14.81
CA THR A 160 5.84 -5.05 -14.78
C THR A 160 6.28 -6.07 -13.73
N VAL A 161 7.59 -6.33 -13.64
CA VAL A 161 8.15 -7.25 -12.62
C VAL A 161 8.04 -6.65 -11.22
N VAL A 162 8.18 -5.33 -11.04
CA VAL A 162 7.92 -4.66 -9.76
C VAL A 162 6.47 -4.85 -9.31
N CYS A 163 5.51 -4.60 -10.21
CA CYS A 163 4.09 -4.74 -9.93
C CYS A 163 3.72 -6.18 -9.57
N ILE A 164 4.21 -7.18 -10.32
CA ILE A 164 4.01 -8.61 -10.02
C ILE A 164 4.59 -8.98 -8.65
N TYR A 165 5.79 -8.49 -8.34
CA TYR A 165 6.43 -8.77 -7.05
C TYR A 165 5.58 -8.23 -5.90
N TRP A 166 5.04 -7.02 -6.01
CA TRP A 166 4.18 -6.49 -4.96
C TRP A 166 2.80 -7.13 -4.90
N GLN A 167 2.22 -7.52 -6.03
CA GLN A 167 0.97 -8.25 -6.05
C GLN A 167 1.08 -9.59 -5.31
N THR A 168 2.23 -10.28 -5.46
CA THR A 168 2.50 -11.52 -4.72
C THR A 168 2.92 -11.28 -3.27
N SER A 169 3.53 -10.14 -2.95
CA SER A 169 3.98 -9.81 -1.58
C SER A 169 2.88 -9.24 -0.68
N LEU A 170 1.79 -8.74 -1.27
CA LEU A 170 0.62 -8.20 -0.57
C LEU A 170 -0.47 -9.27 -0.30
N ALA A 171 -0.26 -10.51 -0.74
CA ALA A 171 -1.09 -11.67 -0.45
C ALA A 171 -0.74 -12.37 0.88
#